data_AF-A0A3A5TSX6-F1
#
_entry.id   AF-A0A3A5TSX6-F1
#
_cell.length_a   1.000
_cell.length_b   1.000
_cell.length_c   1.000
_cell.angle_alpha   90.00
_cell.angle_beta   90.00
_cell.angle_gamma   90.00
#
_symmetry.space_group_name_H-M   'P 1'
#
loop_
_entity.id
_entity.type
_entity.pdbx_description
1 polymer ?
#
loop_
_entity_poly.entity_id
_entity_poly.type
_entity_poly.pdbx_seq_one_letter_code
_entity_poly.pdbx_strand_id
1 'polypeptide(L)' 'MLKWISKIFHLSSTSVKEENNIVQSIAKAKALHRVLISKAHPDKNPSKEELAKVLTEEINNNRYNYRELLKLKQRIETEL' A
#
# COMPACT_ATOMS: atom_id res chain seq x y z
N MET A 1 -32.66 4.78 -42.85
CA MET A 1 -33.04 4.96 -41.44
C MET A 1 -32.00 4.27 -40.56
N LEU A 2 -30.98 5.00 -40.09
CA LEU A 2 -30.04 4.47 -39.09
C LEU A 2 -30.49 4.94 -37.71
N LYS A 3 -31.27 4.11 -37.02
CA LYS A 3 -31.57 4.33 -35.61
C LYS A 3 -30.33 3.98 -34.80
N TRP A 4 -29.75 5.05 -34.29
CA TRP A 4 -28.57 5.17 -33.47
C TRP A 4 -28.36 4.05 -32.45
N ILE A 5 -27.20 3.44 -32.55
CA ILE A 5 -26.51 2.72 -31.50
C ILE A 5 -26.17 3.76 -30.41
N SER A 6 -26.98 3.87 -29.36
CA SER A 6 -26.61 4.64 -28.16
C SER A 6 -27.05 3.91 -26.89
N LYS A 7 -26.64 2.65 -26.75
CA LYS A 7 -26.87 1.88 -25.53
C LYS A 7 -25.59 1.25 -25.00
N ILE A 8 -24.57 2.08 -24.82
CA ILE A 8 -23.41 1.79 -23.98
C ILE A 8 -23.11 3.11 -23.25
N PHE A 9 -22.65 3.07 -22.00
CA PHE A 9 -22.43 4.20 -21.09
C PHE A 9 -23.58 4.57 -20.13
N HIS A 10 -24.09 3.56 -19.40
CA HIS A 10 -24.64 3.78 -18.06
C HIS A 10 -23.86 2.94 -17.02
N LEU A 11 -22.53 3.09 -17.00
CA LEU A 11 -21.65 2.51 -15.98
C LEU A 11 -20.76 3.62 -15.40
N SER A 12 -21.34 4.70 -14.88
CA SER A 12 -20.70 6.02 -14.94
C SER A 12 -20.50 6.77 -13.61
N SER A 13 -20.48 6.12 -12.45
CA SER A 13 -20.04 6.87 -11.24
C SER A 13 -19.40 6.05 -10.11
N THR A 14 -19.85 4.81 -9.90
CA THR A 14 -19.30 3.95 -8.85
C THR A 14 -17.93 3.39 -9.21
N SER A 15 -17.73 2.93 -10.46
CA SER A 15 -16.44 2.42 -10.95
C SER A 15 -15.32 3.46 -10.87
N VAL A 16 -15.57 4.69 -11.33
CA VAL A 16 -14.58 5.78 -11.31
C VAL A 16 -14.17 6.16 -9.88
N LYS A 17 -15.11 6.14 -8.91
CA LYS A 17 -14.78 6.39 -7.50
C LYS A 17 -13.93 5.27 -6.91
N GLU A 18 -14.26 4.02 -7.22
CA GLU A 18 -13.51 2.85 -6.76
C GLU A 18 -12.08 2.83 -7.33
N GLU A 19 -11.94 3.07 -8.64
CA GLU A 19 -10.64 3.19 -9.30
C GLU A 19 -9.78 4.29 -8.66
N ASN A 20 -10.35 5.47 -8.40
CA ASN A 20 -9.64 6.55 -7.71
C ASN A 20 -9.22 6.17 -6.28
N ASN A 21 -10.08 5.47 -5.53
CA ASN A 21 -9.74 4.98 -4.18
C ASN A 21 -8.58 3.99 -4.22
N ILE A 22 -8.59 3.06 -5.18
CA ILE A 22 -7.51 2.08 -5.37
C ILE A 22 -6.20 2.79 -5.71
N VAL A 23 -6.21 3.70 -6.68
CA VAL A 23 -5.01 4.44 -7.09
C VAL A 23 -4.45 5.25 -5.92
N GLN A 24 -5.30 5.96 -5.17
CA GLN A 24 -4.87 6.70 -3.98
C GLN A 24 -4.30 5.77 -2.91
N SER A 25 -4.88 4.59 -2.70
CA SER A 25 -4.37 3.61 -1.72
C SER A 25 -3.00 3.07 -2.12
N ILE A 26 -2.76 2.81 -3.40
CA ILE A 26 -1.47 2.35 -3.93
C ILE A 26 -0.41 3.45 -3.81
N ALA A 27 -0.77 4.69 -4.11
CA ALA A 27 0.12 5.83 -3.95
C ALA A 27 0.54 6.01 -2.48
N LYS A 28 -0.43 5.92 -1.55
CA LYS A 28 -0.17 5.95 -0.10
C LYS A 28 0.69 4.78 0.35
N ALA A 29 0.42 3.56 -0.14
CA ALA A 29 1.21 2.37 0.16
C ALA A 29 2.67 2.52 -0.28
N LYS A 30 2.92 3.00 -1.52
CA LYS A 30 4.27 3.23 -2.03
C LYS A 30 5.04 4.26 -1.20
N ALA A 31 4.39 5.35 -0.79
CA ALA A 31 5.01 6.35 0.06
C ALA A 31 5.36 5.77 1.44
N LEU A 32 4.41 5.06 2.05
CA LEU A 32 4.59 4.45 3.38
C LEU A 32 5.67 3.36 3.37
N HIS A 33 5.68 2.48 2.35
CA HIS A 33 6.69 1.42 2.17
C HIS A 33 8.11 1.97 2.25
N ARG A 34 8.42 3.05 1.52
CA ARG A 34 9.76 3.67 1.51
C ARG A 34 10.19 4.13 2.90
N VAL A 35 9.27 4.74 3.65
CA VAL A 35 9.52 5.22 5.00
C VAL A 35 9.77 4.04 5.95
N LEU A 36 8.93 3.00 5.86
CA LEU A 36 9.05 1.83 6.74
C LEU A 36 10.33 1.04 6.48
N ILE A 37 10.72 0.79 5.22
CA ILE A 37 12.00 0.14 4.90
C ILE A 37 13.17 0.90 5.51
N SER A 38 13.15 2.24 5.39
CA SER A 38 14.22 3.07 5.92
C SER A 38 14.28 3.08 7.45
N LYS A 39 13.19 2.75 8.14
CA LYS A 39 13.10 2.71 9.61
C LYS A 39 13.41 1.32 10.15
N ALA A 40 12.90 0.28 9.49
CA ALA A 40 13.08 -1.12 9.86
C ALA A 40 14.38 -1.73 9.37
N HIS A 41 15.25 -0.97 8.69
CA HIS A 41 16.52 -1.49 8.17
C HIS A 41 17.39 -2.09 9.29
N PRO A 42 17.97 -3.30 9.11
CA PRO A 42 18.82 -3.94 10.12
C PRO A 42 19.99 -3.07 10.58
N ASP A 43 20.66 -2.37 9.66
CA ASP A 43 21.78 -1.47 9.99
C ASP A 43 21.42 -0.35 10.97
N LYS A 44 20.14 0.07 11.02
CA LYS A 44 19.67 1.09 11.97
C LYS A 44 19.22 0.50 13.29
N ASN A 45 19.06 -0.81 13.37
CA ASN A 45 18.53 -1.53 14.52
C ASN A 45 19.47 -2.71 14.91
N PRO A 46 20.75 -2.44 15.22
CA PRO A 46 21.75 -3.49 15.43
C PRO A 46 21.43 -4.40 16.64
N SER A 47 20.75 -3.89 17.66
CA SER A 47 20.33 -4.69 18.82
C SER A 47 19.18 -5.65 18.55
N LYS A 48 18.45 -5.44 17.45
CA LYS A 48 17.25 -6.22 17.06
C LYS A 48 17.34 -6.62 15.59
N GLU A 49 18.54 -6.97 15.12
CA GLU A 49 18.85 -7.17 13.71
C GLU A 49 17.95 -8.23 13.06
N GLU A 50 17.75 -9.37 13.73
CA GLU A 50 16.89 -10.46 13.22
C GLU A 50 15.44 -10.00 13.05
N LEU A 51 14.88 -9.32 14.04
CA LEU A 51 13.53 -8.77 13.98
C LEU A 51 13.40 -7.71 12.88
N ALA A 52 14.41 -6.86 12.73
CA ALA A 52 14.49 -5.85 11.69
C ALA A 52 14.52 -6.47 10.28
N LYS A 53 15.22 -7.60 10.09
CA LYS A 53 15.21 -8.38 8.84
C LYS A 53 13.81 -8.92 8.53
N VAL A 54 13.17 -9.57 9.49
CA VAL A 54 11.81 -10.13 9.33
C VAL A 54 10.81 -9.03 8.96
N LEU A 55 10.83 -7.91 9.69
CA LEU A 55 9.93 -6.79 9.42
C LEU A 55 10.21 -6.15 8.05
N THR A 56 11.47 -6.05 7.63
CA THR A 56 11.84 -5.56 6.30
C THR A 56 11.28 -6.47 5.20
N GLU A 57 11.35 -7.79 5.36
CA GLU A 57 10.70 -8.75 4.46
C GLU A 57 9.17 -8.59 4.44
N GLU A 58 8.52 -8.51 5.61
CA GLU A 58 7.07 -8.30 5.72
C GLU A 58 6.63 -6.98 5.04
N ILE A 59 7.40 -5.90 5.19
CA ILE A 59 7.15 -4.62 4.52
C ILE A 59 7.26 -4.79 2.99
N ASN A 60 8.28 -5.49 2.50
CA ASN A 60 8.48 -5.72 1.07
C ASN A 60 7.37 -6.57 0.45
N ASN A 61 6.91 -7.61 1.15
CA ASN A 61 5.80 -8.45 0.72
C ASN A 61 4.48 -7.65 0.64
N ASN A 62 4.32 -6.61 1.46
CA ASN A 62 3.13 -5.77 1.51
C ASN A 62 3.27 -4.41 0.79
N ARG A 63 4.23 -4.27 -0.14
CA ARG A 63 4.59 -2.99 -0.80
C ARG A 63 3.40 -2.16 -1.34
N TYR A 64 2.33 -2.82 -1.79
CA TYR A 64 1.14 -2.16 -2.34
C TYR A 64 -0.09 -2.23 -1.43
N ASN A 65 0.00 -2.94 -0.30
CA ASN A 65 -1.10 -3.10 0.65
C ASN A 65 -1.00 -2.05 1.75
N TYR A 66 -1.68 -0.91 1.53
CA TYR A 66 -1.65 0.22 2.47
C TYR A 66 -2.08 -0.18 3.89
N ARG A 67 -3.08 -1.05 4.02
CA ARG A 67 -3.67 -1.39 5.31
C ARG A 67 -2.74 -2.27 6.15
N GLU A 68 -2.07 -3.23 5.54
CA GLU A 68 -1.08 -4.06 6.23
C GLU A 68 0.18 -3.25 6.57
N LEU A 69 0.61 -2.33 5.69
CA LEU A 69 1.71 -1.40 6.01
C LEU A 69 1.39 -0.52 7.23
N LEU A 70 0.14 -0.11 7.46
CA LEU A 70 -0.24 0.62 8.68
C LEU A 70 -0.09 -0.20 9.94
N LYS A 71 -0.40 -1.51 9.90
CA LYS A 71 -0.19 -2.40 11.05
C LYS A 71 1.30 -2.60 11.31
N LEU A 72 2.08 -2.81 10.24
CA LEU A 72 3.54 -2.94 10.34
C LEU A 72 4.17 -1.67 10.91
N LYS A 73 3.67 -0.49 10.55
CA LYS A 73 4.10 0.78 11.16
C LYS A 73 3.95 0.76 12.68
N GLN A 74 2.77 0.38 13.19
CA GLN A 74 2.51 0.31 14.63
C GLN A 74 3.40 -0.72 15.32
N ARG A 75 3.62 -1.86 14.66
CA ARG A 75 4.51 -2.92 15.14
C ARG A 75 5.95 -2.44 15.26
N ILE A 76 6.48 -1.77 14.24
CA ILE A 76 7.83 -1.18 14.26
C ILE A 76 7.95 -0.12 15.36
N GLU A 77 6.93 0.69 15.60
CA GLU A 77 6.94 1.70 16.67
C GLU A 77 6.93 1.10 18.09
N THR A 78 6.46 -0.15 18.23
CA THR A 78 6.34 -0.82 19.53
C THR A 78 7.52 -1.77 19.78
N GLU A 79 7.93 -2.51 18.75
CA GLU A 79 8.86 -3.64 18.87
C GLU A 79 10.29 -3.31 18.44
N LEU A 80 10.50 -2.28 17.59
CA LEU A 80 11.83 -1.87 17.11
C LEU A 80 12.36 -0.68 17.91
#